data_AF-A0A410UV85-F1
#
_entry.id   AF-A0A410UV85-F1
#
_cell.length_a   1.000
_cell.length_b   1.000
_cell.length_c   1.000
_cell.angle_alpha   90.00
_cell.angle_beta   90.00
_cell.angle_gamma   90.00
#
_symmetry.space_group_name_H-M   'P 1'
#
loop_
_entity.id
_entity.type
_entity.pdbx_description
1 polymer ?
#
loop_
_entity_poly.entity_id
_entity_poly.type
_entity_poly.pdbx_seq_one_letter_code
_entity_poly.pdbx_strand_id
1 'polypeptide(L)'
;MQNIVESKKKHLWRKLVWQTNPDDAPLGPFHYAEVYCCEESNGFAVWYVRRLAKDDRRGVAGVASADYLLDYFSETQRNEAIERAVLIANSHSDVDQLIAALDSLAAAGKKV
;
A
#
# COMPACT_ATOMS: atom_id res chain seq x y z
N MET A 1 -27.11 1.72 18.29
CA MET A 1 -25.85 1.27 17.65
C MET A 1 -25.91 1.69 16.19
N GLN A 2 -25.16 2.73 15.82
CA GLN A 2 -25.06 3.14 14.41
C GLN A 2 -24.22 2.08 13.70
N ASN A 3 -24.83 1.35 12.78
CA ASN A 3 -24.13 0.47 11.86
C ASN A 3 -23.16 1.35 11.06
N ILE A 4 -21.88 1.26 11.39
CA ILE A 4 -20.82 1.72 10.50
C ILE A 4 -20.93 0.79 9.30
N VAL A 5 -21.56 1.26 8.22
CA VAL A 5 -21.47 0.59 6.93
C VAL A 5 -20.00 0.58 6.59
N GLU A 6 -19.37 -0.59 6.70
CA GLU A 6 -18.09 -0.85 6.06
C GLU A 6 -18.29 -0.55 4.58
N SER A 7 -17.90 0.65 4.16
CA SER A 7 -17.62 0.92 2.75
C SER A 7 -16.54 -0.07 2.38
N LYS A 8 -16.93 -1.22 1.82
CA LYS A 8 -16.01 -2.19 1.22
C LYS A 8 -15.19 -1.39 0.22
N LYS A 9 -13.95 -1.06 0.56
CA LYS A 9 -13.00 -0.46 -0.38
C LYS A 9 -13.03 -1.36 -1.62
N LYS A 10 -13.59 -0.85 -2.71
CA LYS A 10 -13.75 -1.64 -3.93
C LYS A 10 -12.41 -1.61 -4.65
N HIS A 11 -11.53 -2.52 -4.24
CA HIS A 11 -10.21 -2.66 -4.85
C HIS A 11 -10.40 -3.08 -6.31
N LEU A 12 -9.97 -2.20 -7.21
CA LEU A 12 -9.91 -2.50 -8.64
C LEU A 12 -8.72 -3.42 -8.93
N TRP A 13 -7.65 -3.24 -8.16
CA TRP A 13 -6.45 -4.06 -8.22
C TRP A 13 -5.73 -4.01 -6.88
N ARG A 14 -5.08 -5.11 -6.48
CA ARG A 14 -4.28 -5.18 -5.26
C ARG A 14 -3.17 -6.20 -5.43
N LYS A 15 -2.00 -5.89 -4.86
CA LYS A 15 -0.90 -6.84 -4.69
C LYS A 15 -0.33 -6.74 -3.28
N LEU A 16 -0.26 -7.88 -2.61
CA LEU A 16 0.54 -8.03 -1.42
C LEU A 16 2.01 -8.10 -1.84
N VAL A 17 2.80 -7.13 -1.39
CA VAL A 17 4.23 -7.04 -1.68
C VAL A 17 5.00 -8.00 -0.78
N TRP A 18 4.64 -8.00 0.50
CA TRP A 18 5.28 -8.84 1.50
C TRP A 18 4.35 -9.03 2.70
N GLN A 19 4.46 -10.17 3.39
CA GLN A 19 3.87 -10.38 4.70
C GLN A 19 4.78 -11.27 5.55
N THR A 20 4.71 -11.13 6.87
CA THR A 20 5.32 -12.10 7.80
C THR A 20 4.78 -13.49 7.49
N ASN A 21 5.68 -14.48 7.45
CA ASN A 21 5.29 -15.87 7.30
C ASN A 21 4.47 -16.30 8.53
N PRO A 22 3.22 -16.77 8.35
CA PRO A 22 2.39 -17.19 9.47
C PRO A 22 2.99 -18.36 10.27
N ASP A 23 3.83 -19.20 9.66
CA ASP A 23 4.54 -20.28 10.36
C ASP A 23 5.61 -19.76 11.34
N ASP A 24 6.26 -18.63 11.02
CA ASP A 24 7.30 -18.02 11.86
C ASP A 24 6.70 -17.20 13.02
N ALA A 25 5.47 -16.69 12.87
CA ALA A 25 4.79 -15.89 13.88
C ALA A 25 3.28 -16.20 13.93
N PRO A 26 2.87 -17.41 14.38
CA PRO A 26 1.48 -17.85 14.33
C PRO A 26 0.53 -17.06 15.24
N LEU A 27 1.07 -16.36 16.24
CA LEU A 27 0.33 -15.57 17.23
C LEU A 27 0.79 -14.10 17.31
N GLY A 28 1.77 -13.71 16.47
CA GLY A 28 2.51 -12.45 16.57
C GLY A 28 2.28 -11.54 15.35
N PRO A 29 2.57 -10.23 15.46
CA PRO A 29 1.96 -9.23 14.60
C PRO A 29 2.14 -9.53 13.11
N PHE A 30 1.01 -9.58 12.40
CA PHE A 30 0.98 -9.71 10.95
C PHE A 30 1.50 -8.41 10.35
N HIS A 31 2.81 -8.34 10.14
CA HIS A 31 3.43 -7.29 9.38
C HIS A 31 3.23 -7.57 7.91
N TYR A 32 2.93 -6.53 7.15
CA TYR A 32 2.75 -6.64 5.71
C TYR A 32 2.98 -5.29 5.02
N ALA A 33 3.24 -5.40 3.73
CA ALA A 33 3.30 -4.31 2.79
C ALA A 33 2.41 -4.67 1.61
N GLU A 34 1.50 -3.78 1.21
CA GLU A 34 0.66 -3.98 0.03
C GLU A 34 0.47 -2.68 -0.75
N VAL A 35 0.21 -2.83 -2.05
CA VAL A 35 -0.18 -1.74 -2.93
C VAL A 35 -1.55 -2.09 -3.50
N TYR A 36 -2.47 -1.13 -3.49
CA TYR A 36 -3.78 -1.32 -4.09
C TYR A 36 -4.26 -0.06 -4.81
N CYS A 37 -5.14 -0.29 -5.78
CA CYS A 37 -5.89 0.75 -6.48
C CYS A 37 -7.37 0.55 -6.16
N CYS A 38 -8.05 1.61 -5.75
CA CYS A 38 -9.48 1.60 -5.45
C CYS A 38 -10.21 2.76 -6.12
N GLU A 39 -11.52 2.55 -6.32
CA GLU A 39 -12.46 3.59 -6.73
C GLU A 39 -12.84 4.44 -5.51
N GLU A 40 -12.72 5.75 -5.66
CA GLU A 40 -13.10 6.78 -4.69
C GLU A 40 -14.17 7.69 -5.30
N SER A 41 -14.89 8.48 -4.50
CA SER A 41 -16.04 9.26 -4.96
C SER A 41 -15.77 10.21 -6.15
N ASN A 42 -14.53 10.68 -6.32
CA ASN A 42 -14.15 11.63 -7.36
C ASN A 42 -13.07 11.09 -8.33
N GLY A 43 -12.80 9.78 -8.35
CA GLY A 43 -11.70 9.23 -9.13
C GLY A 43 -11.13 7.92 -8.60
N PHE A 44 -9.84 7.69 -8.83
CA PHE A 44 -9.14 6.48 -8.43
C PHE A 44 -7.89 6.80 -7.62
N ALA A 45 -7.67 6.05 -6.55
CA ALA A 45 -6.55 6.27 -5.64
C ALA A 45 -5.62 5.05 -5.63
N VAL A 46 -4.32 5.30 -5.69
CA VAL A 46 -3.28 4.29 -5.53
C VAL A 46 -2.67 4.45 -4.14
N TRP A 47 -2.81 3.40 -3.34
CA TRP A 47 -2.40 3.37 -1.94
C TRP A 47 -1.24 2.40 -1.74
N TYR A 48 -0.36 2.77 -0.83
CA TYR A 48 0.64 1.89 -0.24
C TYR A 48 0.36 1.73 1.24
N VAL A 49 0.09 0.50 1.67
CA VAL A 49 -0.09 0.17 3.08
C VAL A 49 1.19 -0.41 3.61
N ARG A 50 1.70 0.22 4.67
CA ARG A 50 2.91 -0.19 5.36
C ARG A 50 2.57 -0.56 6.79
N ARG A 51 2.80 -1.82 7.15
CA ARG A 51 2.72 -2.33 8.52
C ARG A 51 3.97 -3.16 8.77
N LEU A 52 5.08 -2.50 9.05
CA LEU A 52 6.35 -3.17 9.38
C LEU A 52 6.65 -3.07 10.88
N ALA A 53 7.45 -4.00 11.38
CA ALA A 53 7.94 -3.93 12.76
C ALA A 53 8.79 -2.67 12.94
N LYS A 54 8.84 -2.14 14.16
CA LYS A 54 9.61 -0.92 14.47
C LYS A 54 11.10 -1.08 14.17
N ASP A 55 11.63 -2.27 14.37
CA ASP A 55 13.04 -2.62 14.14
C ASP A 55 13.25 -3.40 12.83
N ASP A 56 12.23 -3.44 11.95
CA ASP A 56 12.37 -4.04 10.63
C ASP A 56 13.37 -3.23 9.79
N ARG A 57 14.33 -3.93 9.18
CA ARG A 57 15.38 -3.31 8.36
C ARG A 57 14.91 -3.01 6.95
N ARG A 58 13.70 -3.46 6.57
CA ARG A 58 13.12 -3.21 5.25
C ARG A 58 12.59 -1.79 5.17
N GLY A 59 12.88 -1.14 4.05
CA GLY A 59 12.42 0.21 3.78
C GLY A 59 13.34 1.30 4.34
N VAL A 60 12.78 2.50 4.48
CA VAL A 60 13.50 3.70 4.89
C VAL A 60 13.28 3.99 6.37
N ALA A 61 14.37 4.24 7.10
CA ALA A 61 14.31 4.58 8.52
C ALA A 61 13.49 5.85 8.76
N GLY A 62 12.59 5.81 9.74
CA GLY A 62 11.73 6.94 10.12
C GLY A 62 10.39 7.00 9.37
N VAL A 63 10.15 6.14 8.37
CA VAL A 63 8.82 5.99 7.78
C VAL A 63 7.92 5.20 8.75
N ALA A 64 6.77 5.77 9.10
CA ALA A 64 5.82 5.17 10.01
C ALA A 64 5.05 4.02 9.35
N SER A 65 4.44 3.16 10.16
CA SER A 65 3.46 2.19 9.66
C SER A 65 2.11 2.91 9.49
N ALA A 66 1.69 3.15 8.24
CA ALA A 66 0.49 3.89 7.88
C ALA A 66 0.01 3.53 6.47
N ASP A 67 -1.11 4.11 6.04
CA ASP A 67 -1.61 4.03 4.68
C ASP A 67 -1.21 5.33 3.97
N TYR A 68 -0.46 5.21 2.88
CA TYR A 68 0.09 6.32 2.14
C TYR A 68 -0.59 6.43 0.79
N LEU A 69 -1.18 7.60 0.50
CA LEU A 69 -1.68 7.91 -0.83
C LEU A 69 -0.49 8.22 -1.73
N LEU A 70 -0.23 7.35 -2.70
CA LEU A 70 0.87 7.53 -3.65
C LEU A 70 0.47 8.47 -4.79
N ASP A 71 -0.68 8.19 -5.40
CA ASP A 71 -1.17 8.91 -6.58
C ASP A 71 -2.72 8.95 -6.57
N TYR A 72 -3.27 10.00 -7.19
CA TYR A 72 -4.72 10.15 -7.40
C TYR A 72 -4.99 10.49 -8.86
N PHE A 73 -5.99 9.83 -9.43
CA PHE A 73 -6.37 9.92 -10.84
C PHE A 73 -7.83 10.34 -10.95
N SER A 74 -8.17 11.09 -11.99
CA SER A 74 -9.55 11.49 -12.25
C SER A 74 -10.43 10.30 -12.67
N GLU A 75 -11.75 10.48 -12.61
CA GLU A 75 -12.75 9.45 -12.94
C GLU A 75 -12.64 8.86 -14.35
N THR A 76 -11.98 9.55 -15.28
CA THR A 76 -11.78 9.08 -16.66
C THR A 76 -10.49 8.28 -16.85
N GLN A 77 -9.61 8.24 -15.83
CA GLN A 77 -8.25 7.70 -15.91
C GLN A 77 -8.10 6.37 -15.16
N ARG A 78 -9.12 5.52 -15.25
CA ARG A 78 -9.17 4.24 -14.55
C ARG A 78 -7.98 3.34 -14.90
N ASN A 79 -7.64 3.24 -16.18
CA ASN A 79 -6.62 2.31 -16.65
C ASN A 79 -5.23 2.80 -16.22
N GLU A 80 -4.98 4.10 -16.30
CA GLU A 80 -3.74 4.73 -15.83
C GLU A 80 -3.53 4.52 -14.33
N ALA A 81 -4.60 4.61 -13.52
CA ALA A 81 -4.53 4.32 -12.09
C ALA A 81 -4.14 2.86 -11.80
N ILE A 82 -4.73 1.92 -12.55
CA ILE A 82 -4.40 0.48 -12.42
C ILE A 82 -2.98 0.22 -12.89
N GLU A 83 -2.59 0.75 -14.05
CA GLU A 83 -1.25 0.60 -14.61
C GLU A 83 -0.20 1.15 -13.65
N ARG A 84 -0.42 2.33 -13.07
CA ARG A 84 0.45 2.92 -12.06
C ARG A 84 0.63 1.99 -10.86
N ALA A 85 -0.47 1.46 -10.32
CA ALA A 85 -0.42 0.54 -9.18
C ALA A 85 0.37 -0.74 -9.51
N VAL A 86 0.14 -1.32 -10.70
CA VAL A 86 0.87 -2.50 -11.18
C VAL A 86 2.35 -2.20 -11.34
N LEU A 87 2.71 -1.09 -11.98
CA LEU A 87 4.11 -0.72 -12.25
C LEU A 87 4.88 -0.48 -10.95
N ILE A 88 4.33 0.29 -10.01
CA ILE A 88 5.01 0.55 -8.74
C ILE A 88 5.23 -0.76 -7.97
N ALA A 89 4.19 -1.59 -7.85
CA ALA A 89 4.23 -2.83 -7.08
C ALA A 89 5.09 -3.94 -7.71
N ASN A 90 5.59 -3.73 -8.93
CA ASN A 90 6.50 -4.64 -9.65
C ASN A 90 7.79 -3.92 -10.08
N SER A 91 8.08 -2.74 -9.52
CA SER A 91 9.23 -1.93 -9.93
C SER A 91 10.58 -2.57 -9.61
N HIS A 92 10.62 -3.47 -8.63
CA HIS A 92 11.83 -4.17 -8.19
C HIS A 92 11.51 -5.66 -7.96
N SER A 93 12.49 -6.52 -8.23
CA SER A 93 12.41 -7.96 -7.97
C SER A 93 12.73 -8.33 -6.51
N ASP A 94 13.59 -7.54 -5.87
CA ASP A 94 13.90 -7.66 -4.45
C ASP A 94 12.86 -6.91 -3.60
N VAL A 95 12.36 -7.58 -2.55
CA VAL A 95 11.30 -7.05 -1.68
C VAL A 95 11.80 -5.87 -0.86
N ASP A 96 13.03 -5.91 -0.39
CA ASP A 96 13.58 -4.87 0.49
C ASP A 96 13.78 -3.58 -0.31
N GLN A 97 14.29 -3.68 -1.54
CA GLN A 97 14.37 -2.58 -2.51
C GLN A 97 12.99 -2.05 -2.90
N LEU A 98 12.02 -2.93 -3.14
CA LEU A 98 10.65 -2.52 -3.47
C LEU A 98 10.01 -1.72 -2.33
N ILE A 99 10.15 -2.17 -1.09
CA ILE A 99 9.65 -1.46 0.10
C ILE A 99 10.38 -0.13 0.27
N ALA A 100 11.70 -0.06 0.06
CA ALA A 100 12.44 1.20 0.15
C ALA A 100 12.01 2.21 -0.94
N ALA A 101 11.72 1.75 -2.15
CA ALA A 101 11.18 2.58 -3.21
C ALA A 101 9.76 3.10 -2.87
N LEU A 102 8.90 2.23 -2.34
CA LEU A 102 7.56 2.60 -1.86
C LEU A 102 7.61 3.61 -0.72
N ASP A 103 8.51 3.41 0.24
CA ASP A 103 8.75 4.33 1.35
C ASP A 103 9.22 5.71 0.86
N SER A 104 10.06 5.73 -0.18
CA SER A 104 10.51 6.98 -0.81
C SER A 104 9.37 7.72 -1.50
N LEU A 105 8.48 6.99 -2.20
CA LEU A 105 7.26 7.55 -2.79
C LEU A 105 6.30 8.05 -1.71
N ALA A 106 6.15 7.31 -0.62
CA ALA A 106 5.32 7.69 0.52
C ALA A 106 5.82 8.95 1.24
N ALA A 107 7.15 9.11 1.35
CA ALA A 107 7.77 10.29 1.92
C ALA A 107 7.61 11.53 1.02
N ALA A 108 7.57 11.33 -0.31
CA ALA A 108 7.26 12.38 -1.27
C ALA A 108 5.74 12.65 -1.41
N GLY A 109 4.91 11.69 -1.00
CA GLY A 109 3.46 11.74 -1.08
C GLY A 109 2.81 12.63 -0.03
N LYS A 110 1.55 13.00 -0.26
CA LYS A 110 0.75 13.73 0.72
C LYS A 110 0.33 12.76 1.82
N LYS A 111 0.86 12.94 3.03
CA LYS A 111 0.35 12.27 4.23
C LYS A 111 -1.09 12.74 4.45
N VAL A 112 -2.04 11.83 4.30
CA VAL A 112 -3.47 12.08 4.51
C VAL A 112 -3.83 11.87 5.97
#